data_AF-V6AVT3-F1
#
_entry.id   AF-V6AVT3-F1
#
_cell.length_a   1.000
_cell.length_b   1.000
_cell.length_c   1.000
_cell.angle_alpha   90.00
_cell.angle_beta   90.00
_cell.angle_gamma   90.00
#
_symmetry.space_group_name_H-M   'P 1'
#
loop_
_entity.id
_entity.type
_entity.pdbx_description
1 polymer ?
#
loop_
_entity_poly.entity_id
_entity_poly.type
_entity_poly.pdbx_seq_one_letter_code
_entity_poly.pdbx_strand_id
1 'polypeptide(L)'
;MPIAFILLNSDLGSDQEIVTKIKEILSVEKGLKFEVQGVYGIYDIVVKIEADNADHLRSVITNKIRKIDKVQSTLTMMVIEEQGRS
;
A
#
# COMPACT_ATOMS: atom_id res chain seq x y z
N MET A 1 3.22 15.74 4.51
CA MET A 1 3.57 14.32 4.72
C MET A 1 2.77 13.59 3.67
N PRO A 2 3.43 13.07 2.64
CA PRO A 2 2.72 12.50 1.50
C PRO A 2 1.98 11.24 1.92
N ILE A 3 0.74 11.14 1.43
CA ILE A 3 -0.13 10.00 1.64
C ILE A 3 -0.41 9.35 0.29
N ALA A 4 -0.43 8.02 0.25
CA ALA A 4 -0.92 7.27 -0.89
C ALA A 4 -1.91 6.19 -0.46
N PHE A 5 -2.91 5.99 -1.29
CA PHE A 5 -3.76 4.80 -1.27
C PHE A 5 -3.31 3.87 -2.40
N ILE A 6 -3.03 2.62 -2.07
CA ILE A 6 -2.66 1.58 -3.01
C ILE A 6 -3.79 0.54 -2.99
N LEU A 7 -4.42 0.34 -4.14
CA LEU A 7 -5.37 -0.76 -4.36
C LEU A 7 -4.65 -1.88 -5.10
N LEU A 8 -4.86 -3.12 -4.65
CA LEU A 8 -4.17 -4.29 -5.20
C LEU A 8 -5.16 -5.36 -5.64
N ASN A 9 -4.83 -6.03 -6.74
CA ASN A 9 -5.38 -7.33 -7.11
C ASN A 9 -4.35 -8.43 -6.87
N SER A 10 -4.84 -9.58 -6.44
CA SER A 10 -4.08 -10.75 -6.05
C SER A 10 -4.48 -11.99 -6.85
N ASP A 11 -3.61 -12.99 -6.88
CA ASP A 11 -4.00 -14.31 -7.33
C ASP A 11 -5.10 -14.88 -6.43
N LEU A 12 -5.98 -15.71 -7.00
CA LEU A 12 -7.12 -16.28 -6.28
C LEU A 12 -6.69 -16.97 -4.97
N GLY A 13 -7.23 -16.50 -3.85
CA GLY A 13 -6.98 -17.05 -2.51
C GLY A 13 -5.63 -16.68 -1.88
N SER A 14 -4.90 -15.73 -2.46
CA SER A 14 -3.60 -15.26 -1.93
C SER A 14 -3.68 -13.94 -1.14
N ASP A 15 -4.87 -13.34 -1.07
CA ASP A 15 -5.11 -12.04 -0.44
C ASP A 15 -4.67 -12.00 1.04
N GLN A 16 -4.98 -13.03 1.82
CA GLN A 16 -4.61 -13.09 3.24
C GLN A 16 -3.08 -13.19 3.46
N GLU A 17 -2.38 -13.92 2.59
CA GLU A 17 -0.92 -14.05 2.60
C GLU A 17 -0.28 -12.69 2.27
N ILE A 18 -0.76 -12.02 1.21
CA ILE A 18 -0.26 -10.72 0.78
C ILE A 18 -0.51 -9.66 1.85
N VAL A 19 -1.69 -9.63 2.50
CA VAL A 19 -1.97 -8.70 3.61
C VAL A 19 -0.95 -8.88 4.74
N THR A 20 -0.66 -10.13 5.11
CA THR A 20 0.31 -10.43 6.17
C THR A 20 1.70 -9.94 5.78
N LYS A 21 2.14 -10.24 4.56
CA LYS A 21 3.45 -9.84 4.05
C LYS A 21 3.60 -8.32 3.92
N ILE A 22 2.55 -7.61 3.50
CA ILE A 22 2.55 -6.14 3.49
C ILE A 22 2.76 -5.60 4.89
N LYS A 23 2.03 -6.12 5.89
CA LYS A 23 2.17 -5.68 7.29
C LYS A 23 3.59 -5.92 7.80
N GLU A 24 4.17 -7.09 7.57
CA GLU A 24 5.55 -7.42 7.96
C GLU A 24 6.58 -6.46 7.33
N ILE A 25 6.47 -6.22 6.02
CA ILE A 25 7.35 -5.29 5.30
C ILE A 25 7.22 -3.88 5.87
N LEU A 26 6.00 -3.39 6.08
CA LEU A 26 5.76 -2.01 6.50
C LEU A 26 6.07 -1.80 7.99
N SER A 27 5.94 -2.82 8.84
CA SER A 27 6.25 -2.75 10.28
C SER A 27 7.72 -2.48 10.57
N VAL A 28 8.63 -2.76 9.64
CA VAL A 28 10.08 -2.51 9.82
C VAL A 28 10.55 -1.21 9.16
N GLU A 29 9.69 -0.53 8.38
CA GLU A 29 10.02 0.76 7.78
C GLU A 29 9.96 1.88 8.83
N LYS A 30 11.00 2.71 8.89
CA LYS A 30 11.05 3.88 9.77
C LYS A 30 10.42 5.09 9.07
N GLY A 31 9.72 5.95 9.81
CA GLY A 31 9.16 7.18 9.25
C GLY A 31 7.89 6.98 8.42
N LEU A 32 7.18 5.88 8.68
CA LEU A 32 6.01 5.42 7.93
C LEU A 32 4.87 5.08 8.91
N LYS A 33 3.64 5.47 8.58
CA LYS A 33 2.40 4.93 9.17
C LYS A 33 1.60 4.24 8.07
N PHE A 34 0.89 3.17 8.43
CA PHE A 34 0.13 2.41 7.45
C PHE A 34 -1.15 1.83 8.02
N GLU A 35 -2.11 1.60 7.13
CA GLU A 35 -3.33 0.83 7.35
C GLU A 35 -3.47 -0.16 6.18
N VAL A 36 -3.81 -1.42 6.47
CA VAL A 36 -3.95 -2.48 5.45
C VAL A 36 -5.25 -3.23 5.72
N GLN A 37 -6.10 -3.32 4.70
CA GLN A 37 -7.41 -3.94 4.81
C GLN A 37 -7.70 -4.80 3.56
N GLY A 38 -8.15 -6.03 3.78
CA GLY A 38 -8.83 -6.81 2.74
C GLY A 38 -10.25 -6.28 2.54
N VAL A 39 -10.67 -6.12 1.29
CA VAL A 39 -11.95 -5.50 0.93
C VAL A 39 -12.73 -6.38 -0.05
N TYR A 40 -14.05 -6.25 -0.03
CA TYR A 40 -14.91 -6.81 -1.08
C TYR A 40 -15.07 -5.77 -2.20
N GLY A 41 -14.71 -6.14 -3.43
CA GLY A 41 -14.85 -5.25 -4.59
C GLY A 41 -14.08 -5.75 -5.81
N ILE A 42 -13.76 -4.82 -6.73
CA ILE A 42 -12.91 -5.10 -7.88
C ILE A 42 -11.41 -5.21 -7.51
N TYR A 43 -11.07 -4.82 -6.30
CA TYR A 43 -9.74 -4.97 -5.70
C TYR A 43 -9.88 -5.83 -4.45
N ASP A 44 -8.80 -6.52 -4.09
CA ASP A 44 -8.79 -7.44 -2.97
C ASP A 44 -8.25 -6.77 -1.71
N ILE A 45 -7.32 -5.81 -1.87
CA ILE A 45 -6.60 -5.18 -0.76
C ILE A 45 -6.50 -3.67 -0.98
N VAL A 46 -6.70 -2.91 0.09
CA VAL A 46 -6.40 -1.48 0.17
C VAL A 46 -5.33 -1.23 1.22
N VAL A 47 -4.31 -0.48 0.82
CA VAL A 47 -3.23 -0.03 1.71
C VAL A 47 -3.22 1.49 1.70
N LYS A 48 -3.23 2.10 2.88
CA LYS A 48 -2.94 3.52 3.06
C LYS A 48 -1.56 3.65 3.67
N ILE A 49 -0.74 4.51 3.11
CA ILE A 49 0.60 4.81 3.62
C ILE A 49 0.76 6.32 3.76
N GLU A 50 1.24 6.74 4.91
CA GLU A 50 1.74 8.09 5.18
C GLU A 50 3.23 7.99 5.48
N ALA A 51 4.05 8.76 4.78
CA ALA A 51 5.50 8.76 4.95
C ALA A 51 6.03 10.17 5.28
N ASP A 52 7.26 10.20 5.78
CA ASP A 52 8.04 11.41 6.02
C ASP A 52 8.33 12.20 4.71
N ASN A 53 8.58 11.50 3.60
CA ASN A 53 8.87 12.10 2.31
C ASN A 53 8.37 11.27 1.11
N ALA A 54 8.25 11.92 -0.06
CA ALA A 54 7.58 11.33 -1.22
C ALA A 54 8.42 10.26 -1.92
N ASP A 55 9.74 10.36 -1.84
CA ASP A 55 10.65 9.41 -2.48
C ASP A 55 10.70 8.09 -1.69
N HIS A 56 10.67 8.19 -0.36
CA HIS A 56 10.51 7.03 0.51
C HIS A 56 9.18 6.31 0.23
N LEU A 57 8.07 7.05 0.16
CA LEU A 57 6.76 6.51 -0.19
C LEU A 57 6.78 5.77 -1.54
N ARG A 58 7.30 6.42 -2.59
CA ARG A 58 7.42 5.82 -3.93
C ARG A 58 8.31 4.58 -3.95
N SER A 59 9.41 4.61 -3.19
CA SER A 59 10.34 3.49 -3.07
C SER A 59 9.68 2.28 -2.40
N VAL A 60 8.98 2.47 -1.28
CA VAL A 60 8.24 1.40 -0.60
C VAL A 60 7.22 0.76 -1.54
N ILE A 61 6.44 1.58 -2.26
CA ILE A 61 5.43 1.07 -3.20
C ILE A 61 6.09 0.29 -4.35
N THR A 62 7.11 0.85 -4.99
CA THR A 62 7.70 0.30 -6.22
C THR A 62 8.61 -0.89 -5.96
N ASN A 63 9.42 -0.82 -4.91
CA ASN A 63 10.49 -1.79 -4.65
C ASN A 63 10.09 -2.87 -3.64
N LYS A 64 9.04 -2.64 -2.85
CA LYS A 64 8.58 -3.60 -1.84
C LYS A 64 7.20 -4.15 -2.17
N ILE A 65 6.18 -3.30 -2.18
CA ILE A 65 4.78 -3.74 -2.35
C ILE A 65 4.55 -4.39 -3.72
N ARG A 66 4.95 -3.73 -4.81
CA ARG A 66 4.81 -4.27 -6.19
C ARG A 66 5.69 -5.48 -6.49
N LYS A 67 6.61 -5.84 -5.58
CA LYS A 67 7.49 -7.00 -5.69
C LYS A 67 7.02 -8.19 -4.87
N ILE A 68 5.92 -8.04 -4.13
CA ILE A 68 5.31 -9.16 -3.42
C ILE A 68 4.78 -10.14 -4.48
N ASP A 69 5.20 -11.40 -4.35
CA ASP A 69 4.71 -12.49 -5.19
C ASP A 69 3.18 -12.57 -5.13
N LYS A 70 2.54 -13.00 -6.23
CA LYS A 70 1.07 -13.12 -6.38
C LYS A 70 0.29 -11.78 -6.39
N VAL A 71 0.97 -10.64 -6.32
CA VAL A 71 0.36 -9.34 -6.67
C VAL A 71 0.26 -9.24 -8.18
N GLN A 72 -0.97 -9.21 -8.71
CA GLN A 72 -1.22 -9.12 -10.15
C GLN A 72 -1.14 -7.69 -10.67
N SER A 73 -1.76 -6.76 -9.94
CA SER A 73 -1.81 -5.37 -10.35
C SER A 73 -1.93 -4.44 -9.15
N THR A 74 -1.52 -3.19 -9.35
CA THR A 74 -1.68 -2.14 -8.33
C THR A 74 -2.14 -0.84 -8.98
N LEU A 75 -3.10 -0.16 -8.38
CA LEU A 75 -3.42 1.24 -8.65
C LEU A 75 -2.95 2.09 -7.46
N THR A 76 -2.14 3.12 -7.72
CA THR A 76 -1.63 4.02 -6.69
C THR A 76 -2.24 5.41 -6.87
N MET A 77 -2.94 5.89 -5.84
CA MET A 77 -3.54 7.22 -5.78
C MET A 77 -2.76 8.05 -4.75
N MET A 78 -1.94 8.98 -5.24
CA MET A 78 -1.27 9.95 -4.38
C MET A 78 -2.28 11.01 -3.93
N VAL A 79 -2.34 11.29 -2.63
CA VAL A 79 -3.22 12.33 -2.09
C VAL A 79 -2.67 13.70 -2.48
N ILE A 80 -3.56 14.56 -2.98
CA ILE A 80 -3.27 15.98 -3.19
C ILE A 80 -3.30 16.66 -1.82
N GLU A 81 -2.14 17.07 -1.31
CA GLU A 81 -2.00 17.60 0.06
C GLU A 81 -2.95 18.79 0.33
N GLU A 82 -3.22 19.62 -0.68
CA GLU A 82 -4.11 20.79 -0.60
C GLU A 82 -5.59 20.43 -0.39
N GLN A 83 -5.99 19.19 -0.70
CA GLN A 83 -7.39 18.73 -0.66
C GLN A 83 -7.66 17.74 0.48
N GLY A 84 -6.62 17.34 1.23
CA GLY A 84 -6.69 16.29 2.26
C GLY A 84 -6.75 16.79 3.71
N ARG A 85 -6.84 18.11 3.94
CA ARG A 85 -6.95 18.70 5.28
C ARG A 85 -8.36 19.26 5.47
N SER A 86 -9.19 18.52 6.19
CA SER A 86 -10.41 19.03 6.85
C SER A 86 -10.06 19.59 8.23
#